data_AF-A3J710-F1
#
_entry.id   AF-A3J710-F1
#
_cell.length_a   1.000
_cell.length_b   1.000
_cell.length_c   1.000
_cell.angle_alpha   90.00
_cell.angle_beta   90.00
_cell.angle_gamma   90.00
#
_symmetry.space_group_name_H-M   'P 1'
#
loop_
_entity.id
_entity.type
_entity.pdbx_description
1 polymer ?
#
loop_
_entity_poly.entity_id
_entity_poly.type
_entity_poly.pdbx_seq_one_letter_code
_entity_poly.pdbx_strand_id
1 'polypeptide(L)'
;MKTLLIFISILFFNSCQKSNNEKSNSIEGDFNGDGITETAKLIKLDKESKDFKYYYEIIFSNKEIKKINISSQSDVYGINNENDLNNDNSDELSIIFNDSLENNCINTMFIRKFENGKWSFLIDPITISLECGKFKMNIQDYVIKENDHIKVFSYESNLTTDKLGKIDNVSLQEKIISLK
;
A
#
# COMPACT_ATOMS: atom_id res chain seq x y z
N MET A 1 26.10 25.90 45.56
CA MET A 1 26.01 25.08 44.34
C MET A 1 24.59 25.21 43.79
N LYS A 2 24.42 25.81 42.61
CA LYS A 2 23.12 25.93 41.95
C LYS A 2 22.96 24.73 41.02
N THR A 3 22.12 23.77 41.38
CA THR A 3 21.80 22.63 40.52
C THR A 3 20.69 23.06 39.58
N LEU A 4 21.02 23.23 38.30
CA LEU A 4 20.06 23.56 37.24
C LEU A 4 19.46 22.25 36.72
N LEU A 5 18.20 21.97 37.06
CA LEU A 5 17.43 20.85 36.51
C LEU A 5 16.83 21.28 35.17
N ILE A 6 17.35 20.72 34.07
CA ILE A 6 16.80 20.90 32.73
C ILE A 6 15.73 19.84 32.53
N PHE A 7 14.46 20.24 32.55
CA PHE A 7 13.34 19.42 32.10
C PHE A 7 13.30 19.44 30.57
N ILE A 8 13.80 18.38 29.93
CA ILE A 8 13.57 18.14 28.50
C ILE A 8 12.17 17.52 28.38
N SER A 9 11.18 18.33 28.03
CA SER A 9 9.85 17.86 27.66
C SER A 9 9.94 17.19 26.29
N ILE A 10 9.98 15.86 26.26
CA ILE A 10 9.83 15.08 25.04
C ILE A 10 8.37 15.20 24.62
N LEU A 11 8.10 16.09 23.66
CA LEU A 11 6.83 16.13 22.95
C LEU A 11 6.78 14.88 22.06
N PHE A 12 6.15 13.83 22.55
CA PHE A 12 5.68 12.74 21.69
C PHE A 12 4.62 13.32 20.76
N PHE A 13 5.04 13.73 19.56
CA PHE A 13 4.12 13.88 18.44
C PHE A 13 3.64 12.49 18.08
N ASN A 14 2.54 12.05 18.69
CA ASN A 14 1.71 11.02 18.10
C ASN A 14 1.12 11.64 16.83
N SER A 15 1.83 11.45 15.72
CA SER A 15 1.29 11.65 14.39
C SER A 15 0.21 10.59 14.18
N CYS A 16 -0.98 10.82 14.74
CA CYS A 16 -2.16 10.09 14.33
C CYS A 16 -2.47 10.55 12.90
N GLN A 17 -1.87 9.88 11.92
CA GLN A 17 -2.17 10.13 10.53
C GLN A 17 -3.65 9.85 10.31
N LYS A 18 -4.31 10.78 9.65
CA LYS A 18 -5.75 10.72 9.36
C LYS A 18 -5.95 9.65 8.29
N SER A 19 -6.62 8.56 8.65
CA SER A 19 -6.87 7.45 7.73
C SER A 19 -7.74 7.94 6.56
N ASN A 20 -7.17 8.04 5.36
CA ASN A 20 -7.88 8.55 4.18
C ASN A 20 -8.57 7.39 3.45
N ASN A 21 -9.90 7.44 3.37
CA ASN A 21 -10.71 6.52 2.55
C ASN A 21 -10.73 6.93 1.06
N GLU A 22 -9.70 7.63 0.59
CA GLU A 22 -9.66 8.23 -0.74
C GLU A 22 -8.40 7.82 -1.50
N LYS A 23 -8.52 7.70 -2.82
CA LYS A 23 -7.41 7.56 -3.74
C LYS A 23 -6.35 8.61 -3.43
N SER A 24 -5.10 8.17 -3.21
CA SER A 24 -3.96 9.07 -3.16
C SER A 24 -2.98 8.80 -4.30
N ASN A 25 -2.51 9.90 -4.92
CA ASN A 25 -1.39 9.89 -5.85
C ASN A 25 -0.11 10.45 -5.22
N SER A 26 -0.17 10.91 -3.96
CA SER A 26 0.97 11.48 -3.23
C SER A 26 0.85 11.15 -1.74
N ILE A 27 1.87 10.52 -1.18
CA ILE A 27 1.90 10.10 0.23
C ILE A 27 3.24 10.49 0.85
N GLU A 28 3.28 10.53 2.18
CA GLU A 28 4.49 10.81 2.96
C GLU A 28 4.84 9.58 3.80
N GLY A 29 6.14 9.29 3.94
CA GLY A 29 6.66 8.16 4.72
C GLY A 29 8.19 8.15 4.78
N ASP A 30 8.76 7.45 5.75
CA ASP A 30 10.20 7.18 5.87
C ASP A 30 10.51 5.87 5.13
N PHE A 31 10.59 5.92 3.80
CA PHE A 31 10.57 4.69 2.98
C PHE A 31 11.92 3.97 2.94
N ASN A 32 13.00 4.57 3.44
CA ASN A 32 14.33 3.98 3.51
C ASN A 32 14.85 3.79 4.94
N GLY A 33 14.06 4.15 5.96
CA GLY A 33 14.34 3.94 7.37
C GLY A 33 15.48 4.81 7.91
N ASP A 34 15.73 5.97 7.31
CA ASP A 34 16.79 6.89 7.73
C ASP A 34 16.34 7.93 8.76
N GLY A 35 15.05 7.91 9.13
CA GLY A 35 14.42 8.84 10.06
C GLY A 35 13.93 10.14 9.41
N ILE A 36 14.06 10.30 8.09
CA ILE A 36 13.63 11.49 7.34
C ILE A 36 12.42 11.13 6.48
N THR A 37 11.33 11.87 6.65
CA THR A 37 10.13 11.66 5.82
C THR A 37 10.36 12.11 4.37
N GLU A 38 10.06 11.23 3.43
CA GLU A 38 9.93 11.53 2.01
C GLU A 38 8.50 11.66 1.52
N THR A 39 8.33 12.33 0.37
CA THR A 39 7.12 12.26 -0.43
C THR A 39 7.29 11.24 -1.56
N ALA A 40 6.37 10.29 -1.68
CA ALA A 40 6.21 9.44 -2.85
C ALA A 40 5.08 9.97 -3.75
N LYS A 41 5.29 10.02 -5.07
CA LYS A 41 4.31 10.50 -6.06
C LYS A 41 4.11 9.51 -7.19
N LEU A 42 2.86 9.12 -7.41
CA LEU A 42 2.41 8.31 -8.54
C LEU A 42 2.18 9.21 -9.77
N ILE A 43 2.85 8.89 -10.87
CA ILE A 43 2.80 9.63 -12.13
C ILE A 43 2.38 8.68 -13.25
N LYS A 44 1.27 9.00 -13.94
CA LYS A 44 0.87 8.33 -15.17
C LYS A 44 1.73 8.84 -16.32
N LEU A 45 2.36 7.94 -17.06
CA LEU A 45 3.15 8.31 -18.23
C LEU A 45 2.27 8.30 -19.48
N ASP A 46 2.37 9.36 -20.27
CA ASP A 46 1.77 9.41 -21.60
C ASP A 46 2.72 8.74 -22.59
N LYS A 47 2.51 7.43 -22.81
CA LYS A 47 3.24 6.61 -23.78
C LYS A 47 2.24 6.01 -24.76
N GLU A 48 2.59 6.00 -26.04
CA GLU A 48 1.81 5.28 -27.05
C GLU A 48 1.67 3.81 -26.64
N SER A 49 0.46 3.44 -26.22
CA SER A 49 0.13 2.09 -25.80
C SER A 49 -0.02 1.22 -27.05
N LYS A 50 1.08 0.58 -27.47
CA LYS A 50 1.04 -0.44 -28.54
C LYS A 50 0.32 -1.73 -28.12
N ASP A 51 0.18 -1.98 -26.80
CA ASP A 51 -0.28 -3.25 -26.23
C ASP A 51 -1.42 -3.11 -25.18
N PHE A 52 -2.22 -2.04 -25.24
CA PHE A 52 -3.24 -1.70 -24.23
C PHE A 52 -2.73 -1.60 -22.77
N LYS A 53 -1.43 -1.29 -22.60
CA LYS A 53 -0.79 -1.18 -21.30
C LYS A 53 -0.85 0.22 -20.73
N TYR A 54 -1.00 0.30 -19.42
CA TYR A 54 -0.75 1.49 -18.63
C TYR A 54 0.70 1.53 -18.15
N TYR A 55 1.28 2.71 -18.19
CA TYR A 55 2.64 2.97 -17.71
C TYR A 55 2.61 4.02 -16.61
N TYR A 56 3.23 3.69 -15.48
CA TYR A 56 3.32 4.57 -14.33
C TYR A 56 4.74 4.58 -13.76
N GLU A 57 5.08 5.67 -13.06
CA GLU A 57 6.25 5.73 -12.19
C GLU A 57 5.81 6.19 -10.80
N ILE A 58 6.42 5.62 -9.77
CA ILE A 58 6.38 6.17 -8.41
C ILE A 58 7.76 6.75 -8.13
N ILE A 59 7.82 8.07 -7.96
CA ILE A 59 9.04 8.82 -7.69
C ILE A 59 9.05 9.30 -6.24
N PHE A 60 10.24 9.46 -5.67
CA PHE A 60 10.44 9.87 -4.28
C PHE A 60 11.17 11.22 -4.23
N SER A 61 10.93 12.01 -3.18
CA SER A 61 11.64 13.27 -2.95
C SER A 61 13.13 13.04 -2.66
N ASN A 62 13.47 11.95 -1.98
CA ASN A 62 14.84 11.47 -1.83
C ASN A 62 15.26 10.73 -3.11
N LYS A 63 16.32 11.22 -3.75
CA LYS A 63 16.81 10.69 -5.04
C LYS A 63 17.58 9.38 -4.89
N GLU A 64 17.97 9.01 -3.67
CA GLU A 64 18.65 7.74 -3.39
C GLU A 64 17.66 6.57 -3.39
N ILE A 65 16.39 6.84 -3.08
CA ILE A 65 15.30 5.87 -3.20
C ILE A 65 14.98 5.66 -4.67
N LYS A 66 15.19 4.45 -5.17
CA LYS A 66 14.92 4.13 -6.58
C LYS A 66 13.44 4.24 -6.87
N LYS A 67 13.11 4.88 -7.99
CA LYS A 67 11.73 4.91 -8.50
C LYS A 67 11.22 3.49 -8.80
N ILE A 68 9.91 3.31 -8.67
CA ILE A 68 9.21 2.09 -9.11
C ILE A 68 8.63 2.36 -10.50
N ASN A 69 9.05 1.59 -11.50
CA ASN A 69 8.44 1.63 -12.83
C ASN A 69 7.37 0.54 -12.92
N ILE A 70 6.19 0.90 -13.40
CA ILE A 70 5.05 0.00 -13.53
C ILE A 70 4.64 -0.05 -14.99
N SER A 71 4.48 -1.27 -15.51
CA SER A 71 3.86 -1.57 -16.80
C SER A 71 2.84 -2.68 -16.57
N SER A 72 1.56 -2.37 -16.74
CA SER A 72 0.46 -3.29 -16.41
C SER A 72 -0.67 -3.17 -17.42
N GLN A 73 -1.48 -4.21 -17.53
CA GLN A 73 -2.76 -4.18 -18.27
C GLN A 73 -3.87 -3.49 -17.46
N SER A 74 -3.68 -3.37 -16.14
CA SER A 74 -4.60 -2.71 -15.23
C SER A 74 -4.15 -1.29 -14.92
N ASP A 75 -5.12 -0.38 -14.75
CA ASP A 75 -4.85 0.98 -14.31
C ASP A 75 -4.43 0.99 -12.83
N VAL A 76 -3.58 1.94 -12.40
CA VAL A 76 -3.24 2.09 -10.98
C VAL A 76 -4.28 2.99 -10.32
N TYR A 77 -5.00 2.44 -9.35
CA TYR A 77 -5.97 3.20 -8.57
C TYR A 77 -5.27 4.25 -7.70
N GLY A 78 -4.26 3.87 -6.93
CA GLY A 78 -3.51 4.78 -6.06
C GLY A 78 -2.39 4.08 -5.28
N ILE A 79 -1.75 4.85 -4.40
CA ILE A 79 -0.70 4.40 -3.48
C ILE A 79 -1.06 4.75 -2.04
N ASN A 80 -0.53 3.98 -1.08
CA ASN A 80 -0.72 4.22 0.35
C ASN A 80 0.58 3.95 1.14
N ASN A 81 0.79 4.68 2.25
CA ASN A 81 1.83 4.37 3.23
C ASN A 81 1.23 3.40 4.26
N GLU A 82 1.80 2.21 4.37
CA GLU A 82 1.40 1.18 5.33
C GLU A 82 2.15 1.28 6.67
N ASN A 83 3.05 2.25 6.79
CA ASN A 83 4.03 2.38 7.86
C ASN A 83 5.00 1.19 7.89
N ASP A 84 5.89 1.16 8.87
CA ASP A 84 6.77 0.02 9.14
C ASP A 84 5.98 -1.20 9.60
N LEU A 85 5.62 -2.09 8.66
CA LEU A 85 4.93 -3.35 8.92
C LEU A 85 5.89 -4.46 9.38
N ASN A 86 7.17 -4.38 9.03
CA ASN A 86 8.13 -5.49 9.18
C ASN A 86 9.18 -5.32 10.29
N ASN A 87 9.14 -4.20 11.03
CA ASN A 87 10.08 -3.79 12.08
C ASN A 87 11.52 -3.51 11.57
N ASP A 88 11.71 -3.10 10.32
CA ASP A 88 13.02 -2.71 9.79
C ASP A 88 13.30 -1.19 9.89
N ASN A 89 12.36 -0.44 10.49
CA ASN A 89 12.31 1.02 10.61
C ASN A 89 12.00 1.76 9.30
N SER A 90 11.78 1.07 8.18
CA SER A 90 11.34 1.66 6.92
C SER A 90 9.84 1.45 6.74
N ASP A 91 9.18 2.44 6.16
CA ASP A 91 7.77 2.36 5.82
C ASP A 91 7.53 1.49 4.57
N GLU A 92 6.47 0.67 4.62
CA GLU A 92 5.98 -0.07 3.46
C GLU A 92 5.05 0.76 2.56
N LEU A 93 5.11 0.47 1.26
CA LEU A 93 4.32 1.11 0.23
C LEU A 93 3.30 0.15 -0.38
N SER A 94 2.03 0.49 -0.32
CA SER A 94 0.98 -0.18 -1.09
C SER A 94 0.79 0.44 -2.47
N ILE A 95 0.60 -0.42 -3.48
CA ILE A 95 0.20 -0.05 -4.84
C ILE A 95 -1.08 -0.81 -5.18
N ILE A 96 -2.15 -0.06 -5.47
CA ILE A 96 -3.48 -0.62 -5.69
C ILE A 96 -3.81 -0.55 -7.17
N PHE A 97 -4.09 -1.69 -7.80
CA PHE A 97 -4.48 -1.81 -9.20
C PHE A 97 -5.99 -1.95 -9.33
N ASN A 98 -6.54 -1.40 -10.41
CA ASN A 98 -7.93 -1.60 -10.81
C ASN A 98 -8.00 -2.71 -11.86
N ASP A 99 -8.21 -3.94 -11.40
CA ASP A 99 -8.20 -5.14 -12.24
C ASP A 99 -9.58 -5.44 -12.86
N SER A 100 -10.55 -4.54 -12.73
CA SER A 100 -11.93 -4.76 -13.14
C SER A 100 -12.06 -4.97 -14.66
N LEU A 101 -11.92 -6.22 -15.08
CA LEU A 101 -12.72 -6.83 -16.14
C LEU A 101 -14.17 -6.82 -15.66
N GLU A 102 -14.93 -5.82 -16.11
CA GLU A 102 -16.40 -5.73 -16.04
C GLU A 102 -17.04 -5.99 -14.65
N ASN A 103 -17.43 -4.89 -13.98
CA ASN A 103 -18.48 -4.79 -12.94
C ASN A 103 -18.21 -5.28 -11.51
N ASN A 104 -17.10 -5.96 -11.20
CA ASN A 104 -16.96 -6.58 -9.87
C ASN A 104 -16.18 -5.77 -8.82
N CYS A 105 -15.65 -4.59 -9.17
CA CYS A 105 -15.13 -3.67 -8.15
C CYS A 105 -14.03 -4.36 -7.25
N ILE A 106 -13.24 -5.23 -7.90
CA ILE A 106 -12.12 -6.03 -7.36
C ILE A 106 -10.80 -5.41 -7.80
N ASN A 107 -9.84 -5.40 -6.87
CA ASN A 107 -8.57 -4.74 -6.99
C ASN A 107 -7.46 -5.62 -6.42
N THR A 108 -6.26 -5.55 -6.98
CA THR A 108 -5.07 -6.15 -6.39
C THR A 108 -4.27 -5.09 -5.67
N MET A 109 -3.90 -5.36 -4.42
CA MET A 109 -2.95 -4.57 -3.67
C MET A 109 -1.62 -5.32 -3.58
N PHE A 110 -0.54 -4.62 -3.92
CA PHE A 110 0.82 -5.07 -3.70
C PHE A 110 1.46 -4.27 -2.58
N ILE A 111 2.07 -4.94 -1.61
CA ILE A 111 2.83 -4.31 -0.54
C ILE A 111 4.32 -4.44 -0.83
N ARG A 112 5.00 -3.30 -0.85
CA ARG A 112 6.39 -3.17 -1.28
C ARG A 112 7.24 -2.70 -0.11
N LYS A 113 8.37 -3.36 0.11
CA LYS A 113 9.41 -2.93 1.03
C LYS A 113 10.64 -2.46 0.27
N PHE A 114 11.38 -1.49 0.82
CA PHE A 114 12.63 -1.01 0.26
C PHE A 114 13.79 -1.43 1.15
N GLU A 115 14.66 -2.29 0.63
CA GLU A 115 15.78 -2.81 1.38
C GLU A 115 17.00 -2.89 0.46
N ASN A 116 18.17 -2.51 0.97
CA ASN A 116 19.44 -2.59 0.22
C ASN A 116 19.36 -1.92 -1.17
N GLY A 117 18.69 -0.77 -1.24
CA GLY A 117 18.55 0.02 -2.47
C GLY A 117 17.63 -0.59 -3.52
N LYS A 118 16.70 -1.48 -3.14
CA LYS A 118 15.78 -2.19 -4.05
C LYS A 118 14.39 -2.35 -3.44
N TRP A 119 13.37 -2.18 -4.28
CA TRP A 119 11.99 -2.53 -3.95
C TRP A 119 11.73 -4.01 -4.19
N SER A 120 11.11 -4.68 -3.22
CA SER A 120 10.63 -6.06 -3.31
C SER A 120 9.22 -6.19 -2.71
N PHE A 121 8.54 -7.31 -2.91
CA PHE A 121 7.26 -7.55 -2.26
C PHE A 121 7.50 -7.99 -0.81
N LEU A 122 6.73 -7.44 0.14
CA LEU A 122 6.76 -7.90 1.53
C LEU A 122 5.98 -9.21 1.70
N ILE A 123 4.79 -9.28 1.10
CA ILE A 123 3.89 -10.44 1.11
C ILE A 123 3.35 -10.70 -0.30
N ASP A 124 2.68 -11.85 -0.48
CA ASP A 124 1.95 -12.14 -1.71
C ASP A 124 0.87 -11.06 -1.97
N PRO A 125 0.56 -10.73 -3.22
CA PRO A 125 -0.46 -9.74 -3.56
C PRO A 125 -1.82 -10.15 -3.00
N ILE A 126 -2.58 -9.19 -2.50
CA ILE A 126 -3.88 -9.44 -1.88
C ILE A 126 -5.01 -8.88 -2.74
N THR A 127 -6.12 -9.60 -2.77
CA THR A 127 -7.34 -9.13 -3.43
C THR A 127 -8.13 -8.27 -2.44
N ILE A 128 -8.38 -7.02 -2.82
CA ILE A 128 -9.23 -6.09 -2.07
C ILE A 128 -10.46 -5.73 -2.91
N SER A 129 -11.48 -5.17 -2.29
CA SER A 129 -12.64 -4.64 -3.01
C SER A 129 -12.79 -3.15 -2.75
N LEU A 130 -12.77 -2.38 -3.83
CA LEU A 130 -13.17 -0.99 -3.83
C LEU A 130 -14.60 -0.96 -4.35
N GLU A 131 -15.61 -0.72 -3.51
CA GLU A 131 -17.04 -0.59 -3.89
C GLU A 131 -17.24 0.52 -4.94
N CYS A 132 -16.91 0.18 -6.18
CA CYS A 132 -17.01 0.99 -7.38
C CYS A 132 -16.39 2.39 -7.20
N GLY A 133 -15.16 2.39 -6.69
CA GLY A 133 -14.30 3.56 -6.55
C GLY A 133 -14.09 4.05 -5.12
N LYS A 134 -14.75 3.44 -4.12
CA LYS A 134 -14.55 3.73 -2.69
C LYS A 134 -14.03 2.52 -1.94
N PHE A 135 -13.13 2.71 -0.98
CA PHE A 135 -12.70 1.60 -0.13
C PHE A 135 -13.86 1.15 0.78
N LYS A 136 -14.08 -0.17 0.86
CA LYS A 136 -15.10 -0.76 1.75
C LYS A 136 -14.72 -0.69 3.24
N MET A 137 -13.42 -0.61 3.51
CA MET A 137 -12.80 -0.40 4.82
C MET A 137 -11.65 0.58 4.67
N ASN A 138 -11.02 1.06 5.75
CA ASN A 138 -9.86 1.92 5.55
C ASN A 138 -8.76 1.16 4.81
N ILE A 139 -7.98 1.86 3.98
CA ILE A 139 -6.92 1.21 3.22
C ILE A 139 -5.88 0.55 4.14
N GLN A 140 -5.59 1.18 5.29
CA GLN A 140 -4.69 0.65 6.31
C GLN A 140 -5.31 -0.51 7.11
N ASP A 141 -6.62 -0.71 7.04
CA ASP A 141 -7.26 -1.83 7.74
C ASP A 141 -7.09 -3.15 6.97
N TYR A 142 -6.70 -3.10 5.68
CA TYR A 142 -6.47 -4.32 4.90
C TYR A 142 -5.23 -5.08 5.36
N VAL A 143 -4.23 -4.37 5.86
CA VAL A 143 -2.96 -4.94 6.33
C VAL A 143 -2.54 -4.26 7.62
N ILE A 144 -2.67 -5.00 8.72
CA ILE A 144 -2.47 -4.49 10.07
C ILE A 144 -1.26 -5.18 10.68
N LYS A 145 -0.34 -4.41 11.24
CA LYS A 145 0.77 -4.91 12.04
C LYS A 145 0.28 -5.33 13.43
N GLU A 146 0.58 -6.56 13.82
CA GLU A 146 0.35 -7.09 15.17
C GLU A 146 1.65 -7.72 15.70
N ASN A 147 2.43 -6.95 16.47
CA ASN A 147 3.71 -7.39 17.05
C ASN A 147 4.71 -7.95 16.00
N ASP A 148 4.80 -9.27 15.91
CA ASP A 148 5.71 -10.06 15.09
C ASP A 148 5.04 -10.65 13.84
N HIS A 149 3.77 -10.33 13.60
CA HIS A 149 3.03 -10.78 12.43
C HIS A 149 2.21 -9.66 11.80
N ILE A 150 1.81 -9.91 10.56
CA ILE A 150 0.87 -9.09 9.83
C ILE A 150 -0.45 -9.83 9.73
N LYS A 151 -1.52 -9.11 10.04
CA LYS A 151 -2.90 -9.51 9.80
C LYS A 151 -3.37 -8.93 8.48
N VAL A 152 -3.78 -9.81 7.56
CA VAL A 152 -4.23 -9.44 6.22
C VAL A 152 -5.71 -9.78 6.07
N PHE A 153 -6.49 -8.81 5.60
CA PHE A 153 -7.85 -9.02 5.17
C PHE A 153 -7.89 -9.05 3.64
N SER A 154 -8.39 -10.13 3.04
CA SER A 154 -8.45 -10.28 1.59
C SER A 154 -9.77 -10.89 1.15
N TYR A 155 -10.25 -10.48 -0.02
CA TYR A 155 -11.44 -11.03 -0.64
C TYR A 155 -11.08 -12.28 -1.43
N GLU A 156 -11.57 -13.43 -0.97
CA GLU A 156 -11.47 -14.67 -1.73
C GLU A 156 -12.79 -14.97 -2.43
N SER A 157 -12.71 -15.31 -3.71
CA SER A 157 -13.85 -15.84 -4.46
C SER A 157 -13.88 -17.35 -4.30
N ASN A 158 -14.95 -17.87 -3.70
CA ASN A 158 -15.29 -19.28 -3.86
C ASN A 158 -15.85 -19.41 -5.28
N LEU A 159 -15.01 -19.81 -6.24
CA LEU A 159 -15.37 -19.98 -7.64
C LEU A 159 -16.37 -21.15 -7.81
N THR A 160 -17.62 -20.96 -7.41
CA THR A 160 -18.75 -21.59 -8.09
C THR A 160 -19.28 -20.52 -9.03
N THR A 161 -18.77 -20.49 -10.26
CA THR A 161 -19.34 -19.68 -11.32
C THR A 161 -20.79 -20.10 -11.52
N ASP A 162 -21.72 -19.17 -11.39
CA ASP A 162 -23.08 -19.41 -11.88
C ASP A 162 -23.05 -19.55 -13.41
N LYS A 163 -24.18 -19.95 -14.00
CA LYS A 163 -24.28 -20.14 -15.47
C LYS A 163 -24.06 -18.86 -16.28
N LEU A 164 -23.90 -17.69 -15.62
CA LEU A 164 -23.74 -16.38 -16.24
C LEU A 164 -22.33 -15.79 -16.04
N GLY A 165 -21.41 -16.52 -15.39
CA GLY A 165 -20.04 -16.06 -15.14
C GLY A 165 -19.94 -14.98 -14.06
N LYS A 166 -20.97 -14.81 -13.23
CA LYS A 166 -20.93 -13.95 -12.06
C LYS A 166 -20.27 -14.69 -10.89
N ILE A 167 -19.39 -13.98 -10.20
CA ILE A 167 -18.82 -14.46 -8.94
C ILE A 167 -19.85 -14.17 -7.86
N ASP A 168 -20.66 -15.18 -7.53
CA ASP A 168 -21.82 -14.99 -6.66
C ASP A 168 -21.48 -14.92 -5.16
N ASN A 169 -20.26 -15.31 -4.74
CA ASN A 169 -19.85 -15.30 -3.34
C ASN A 169 -18.39 -14.86 -3.18
N VAL A 170 -18.16 -13.56 -2.95
CA VAL A 170 -16.87 -13.04 -2.48
C VAL A 170 -16.98 -12.81 -0.97
N SER A 171 -16.10 -13.45 -0.20
CA SER A 171 -16.07 -13.32 1.26
C SER A 171 -14.77 -12.68 1.71
N LEU A 172 -14.86 -11.81 2.73
CA LEU A 172 -13.67 -11.29 3.39
C LEU A 172 -13.07 -12.39 4.25
N GLN A 173 -11.81 -12.72 3.98
CA GLN A 173 -11.02 -13.68 4.72
C GLN A 173 -9.95 -12.96 5.50
N GLU A 174 -9.59 -13.53 6.65
CA GLU A 174 -8.51 -13.08 7.51
C GLU A 174 -7.36 -14.09 7.43
N LYS A 175 -6.14 -13.60 7.20
CA LYS A 175 -4.93 -14.41 7.18
C LYS A 175 -3.86 -13.77 8.06
N ILE A 176 -3.23 -14.59 8.91
CA ILE A 176 -2.07 -14.19 9.70
C ILE A 176 -0.80 -14.62 8.96
N ILE A 177 0.11 -13.68 8.76
CA ILE A 177 1.40 -13.89 8.09
C ILE A 177 2.51 -13.56 9.09
N SER A 178 3.26 -14.56 9.53
CA SER A 178 4.49 -14.34 10.28
C SER A 178 5.59 -13.85 9.35
N LEU A 179 6.16 -12.70 9.67
CA LEU A 179 7.34 -12.20 8.98
C LEU A 179 8.57 -12.90 9.55
N LYS A 180 9.45 -13.40 8.69
CA LYS A 180 10.69 -14.08 9.08
C LYS A 180 11.85 -13.11 9.08
#